data_AF-A0ABD7EQI3-F1
#
_entry.id   AF-A0ABD7EQI3-F1
#
_cell.length_a   1.000
_cell.length_b   1.000
_cell.length_c   1.000
_cell.angle_alpha   90.00
_cell.angle_beta   90.00
_cell.angle_gamma   90.00
#
_symmetry.space_group_name_H-M   'P 1'
#
loop_
_entity.id
_entity.type
_entity.pdbx_description
1 polymer ?
#
loop_
_entity_poly.entity_id
_entity_poly.type
_entity_poly.pdbx_seq_one_letter_code
_entity_poly.pdbx_strand_id
1 'polypeptide(L)'
;MNTTSATSLTSLYRDLHLSSAGSQQELRASNGNLYLKEGKGLVSVESHRLAHRDAAIAQVITAMSREYGMSTEEAGSLLRSVQADSGKVTVADVRQLHNELTLGARHQSERSQELQQVADLRKQQLASATRAQGLAPDIRTHEQLRTAITRQHGEQTLALLDEKLPSFMHSKGMLTPRHIETIGQLLNSGEVARFQQAITMVTLNAKSPVDSQAARAVAIELAKLPMNLLKQADAEGLTIRVTHDNVTTYHTHLAGTSARGHGGGGWDKLPGVGAFGGSKETVIAMEQDRSGKWQVGSHHGSANLVLHEFGHSIDRLVGASTTGANLSQDSSFYAAWYNDYHKLGDAYFQQAGPKGNYEPGLEESFAEGLARLYGDNNAFAHWSHIEAQLLTL
;
A
#
# COMPACT_ATOMS: atom_id res chain seq x y z
N MET A 1 -54.07 -27.62 -38.44
CA MET A 1 -53.49 -26.97 -37.26
C MET A 1 -52.97 -25.61 -37.70
N ASN A 2 -53.41 -24.51 -37.10
CA ASN A 2 -52.88 -23.16 -37.37
C ASN A 2 -51.52 -23.04 -36.68
N THR A 3 -50.43 -23.21 -37.42
CA THR A 3 -49.07 -22.93 -36.94
C THR A 3 -48.66 -21.54 -37.42
N THR A 4 -48.63 -20.59 -36.49
CA THR A 4 -48.08 -19.25 -36.68
C THR A 4 -46.57 -19.32 -36.94
N SER A 5 -46.00 -18.32 -37.63
CA SER A 5 -44.55 -18.23 -37.84
C SER A 5 -43.83 -18.02 -36.50
N ALA A 6 -43.48 -19.11 -35.83
CA ALA A 6 -42.79 -19.09 -34.55
C ALA A 6 -41.48 -18.28 -34.67
N THR A 7 -41.29 -17.33 -33.74
CA THR A 7 -40.20 -16.35 -33.76
C THR A 7 -38.96 -16.82 -32.98
N SER A 8 -39.08 -17.93 -32.22
CA SER A 8 -38.02 -18.53 -31.41
C SER A 8 -38.04 -20.07 -31.48
N LEU A 9 -36.93 -20.72 -31.11
CA LEU A 9 -36.81 -22.19 -31.07
C LEU A 9 -37.74 -22.77 -29.98
N THR A 10 -37.86 -22.09 -28.85
CA THR A 10 -38.79 -22.47 -27.78
C THR A 10 -40.26 -22.39 -28.22
N SER A 11 -40.64 -21.38 -29.01
CA SER A 11 -42.01 -21.32 -29.57
C SER A 11 -42.23 -22.41 -30.61
N LEU A 12 -41.24 -22.70 -31.47
CA LEU A 12 -41.30 -23.82 -32.42
C LEU A 12 -41.52 -25.16 -31.71
N TYR A 13 -40.75 -25.41 -30.65
CA TYR A 13 -40.86 -26.62 -29.83
C TYR A 13 -42.25 -26.79 -29.21
N ARG A 14 -42.84 -25.68 -28.73
CA ARG A 14 -44.17 -25.65 -28.09
C ARG A 14 -45.30 -25.78 -29.11
N ASP A 15 -45.29 -24.99 -30.19
CA ASP A 15 -46.37 -24.89 -31.17
C ASP A 15 -46.58 -26.19 -31.94
N LEU A 16 -45.49 -26.92 -32.21
CA LEU A 16 -45.55 -28.26 -32.80
C LEU A 16 -45.97 -29.34 -31.78
N HIS A 17 -46.24 -28.98 -30.52
CA HIS A 17 -46.66 -29.88 -29.44
C HIS A 17 -45.75 -31.10 -29.30
N LEU A 18 -44.43 -30.89 -29.38
CA LEU A 18 -43.46 -31.97 -29.42
C LEU A 18 -43.39 -32.70 -28.07
N SER A 19 -43.98 -33.90 -28.00
CA SER A 19 -43.96 -34.78 -26.81
C SER A 19 -42.98 -35.94 -26.99
N SER A 20 -42.62 -36.65 -25.91
CA SER A 20 -41.58 -37.69 -25.92
C SER A 20 -41.76 -38.81 -26.97
N ALA A 21 -42.94 -39.02 -27.52
CA ALA A 21 -43.31 -40.25 -28.24
C ALA A 21 -43.17 -40.26 -29.79
N GLY A 22 -42.99 -39.12 -30.48
CA GLY A 22 -43.09 -39.06 -31.97
C GLY A 22 -41.90 -38.40 -32.70
N SER A 23 -40.72 -39.02 -32.71
CA SER A 23 -39.45 -38.35 -33.06
C SER A 23 -39.05 -38.34 -34.55
N GLN A 24 -39.57 -39.25 -35.37
CA GLN A 24 -39.11 -39.46 -36.76
C GLN A 24 -39.85 -38.61 -37.82
N GLN A 25 -40.78 -37.75 -37.38
CA GLN A 25 -41.55 -36.91 -38.30
C GLN A 25 -40.70 -35.78 -38.87
N GLU A 26 -40.77 -35.63 -40.19
CA GLU A 26 -40.04 -34.61 -40.93
C GLU A 26 -40.82 -33.29 -40.94
N LEU A 27 -40.10 -32.18 -40.73
CA LEU A 27 -40.65 -30.83 -40.78
C LEU A 27 -40.67 -30.28 -42.21
N ARG A 28 -41.70 -29.52 -42.54
CA ARG A 28 -41.88 -28.83 -43.82
C ARG A 28 -42.33 -27.40 -43.58
N ALA A 29 -41.87 -26.46 -44.40
CA ALA A 29 -42.31 -25.07 -44.36
C ALA A 29 -42.97 -24.68 -45.67
N SER A 30 -44.20 -24.16 -45.63
CA SER A 30 -44.92 -23.65 -46.80
C SER A 30 -45.64 -22.35 -46.44
N ASN A 31 -45.58 -21.36 -47.34
CA ASN A 31 -46.19 -20.04 -47.14
C ASN A 31 -45.82 -19.39 -45.79
N GLY A 32 -44.57 -19.56 -45.35
CA GLY A 32 -44.06 -19.03 -44.09
C GLY A 32 -44.41 -19.85 -42.84
N ASN A 33 -45.24 -20.89 -42.95
CA ASN A 33 -45.69 -21.70 -41.81
C ASN A 33 -44.99 -23.05 -41.77
N LEU A 34 -44.46 -23.42 -40.59
CA LEU A 34 -43.85 -24.73 -40.34
C LEU A 34 -44.90 -25.75 -39.91
N TYR A 35 -44.84 -26.97 -40.44
CA TYR A 35 -45.79 -28.05 -40.12
C TYR A 35 -45.11 -29.43 -40.16
N LEU A 36 -45.76 -30.42 -39.53
CA LEU A 36 -45.35 -31.82 -39.54
C LEU A 36 -45.88 -32.51 -40.80
N LYS A 37 -45.04 -33.30 -41.47
CA LYS A 37 -45.47 -34.07 -42.63
C LYS A 37 -46.47 -35.17 -42.23
N GLU A 38 -47.69 -35.12 -42.77
CA GLU A 38 -48.65 -36.21 -42.64
C GLU A 38 -48.31 -37.37 -43.59
N GLY A 39 -48.30 -38.58 -43.03
CA GLY A 39 -48.05 -39.80 -43.79
C GLY A 39 -49.30 -40.25 -44.54
N LYS A 40 -49.53 -39.72 -45.75
CA LYS A 40 -50.12 -40.38 -46.94
C LYS A 40 -50.54 -39.35 -47.99
N GLY A 41 -49.99 -39.46 -49.20
CA GLY A 41 -50.42 -38.70 -50.38
C GLY A 41 -49.34 -38.52 -51.45
N LEU A 42 -49.34 -39.39 -52.47
CA LEU A 42 -48.81 -39.11 -53.82
C LEU A 42 -49.57 -37.88 -54.37
N VAL A 43 -49.05 -36.86 -55.05
CA VAL A 43 -47.99 -36.68 -56.04
C VAL A 43 -47.52 -35.23 -55.86
N SER A 44 -46.25 -34.97 -55.57
CA SER A 44 -45.72 -33.59 -55.64
C SER A 44 -44.33 -33.64 -56.26
N VAL A 45 -44.03 -32.69 -57.14
CA VAL A 45 -42.75 -32.58 -57.84
C VAL A 45 -41.61 -32.51 -56.81
N GLU A 46 -40.57 -33.32 -56.99
CA GLU A 46 -39.41 -33.45 -56.10
C GLU A 46 -38.80 -32.08 -55.72
N SER A 47 -38.75 -31.15 -56.68
CA SER A 47 -38.24 -29.79 -56.51
C SER A 47 -38.99 -28.99 -55.45
N HIS A 48 -40.32 -29.05 -55.43
CA HIS A 48 -41.12 -28.39 -54.39
C HIS A 48 -40.87 -29.00 -53.01
N ARG A 49 -40.66 -30.32 -52.93
CA ARG A 49 -40.34 -30.99 -51.65
C ARG A 49 -39.00 -30.53 -51.10
N LEU A 50 -38.00 -30.38 -51.96
CA LEU A 50 -36.67 -29.88 -51.57
C LEU A 50 -36.76 -28.42 -51.09
N ALA A 51 -37.45 -27.55 -51.83
CA ALA A 51 -37.68 -26.17 -51.42
C ALA A 51 -38.36 -26.04 -50.03
N HIS A 52 -39.34 -26.90 -49.74
CA HIS A 52 -40.01 -26.93 -48.43
C HIS A 52 -39.11 -27.46 -47.29
N ARG A 53 -38.07 -28.25 -47.58
CA ARG A 53 -37.06 -28.70 -46.59
C ARG A 53 -36.07 -27.60 -46.28
N ASP A 54 -35.53 -26.98 -47.31
CA ASP A 54 -34.55 -25.90 -47.17
C ASP A 54 -35.17 -24.73 -46.41
N ALA A 55 -36.44 -24.42 -46.70
CA ALA A 55 -37.21 -23.43 -45.96
C ALA A 55 -37.42 -23.81 -44.48
N ALA A 56 -37.66 -25.10 -44.17
CA ALA A 56 -37.80 -25.56 -42.78
C ALA A 56 -36.48 -25.45 -42.00
N ILE A 57 -35.36 -25.84 -42.63
CA ILE A 57 -34.01 -25.69 -42.07
C ILE A 57 -33.71 -24.21 -41.79
N ALA A 58 -33.98 -23.33 -42.75
CA ALA A 58 -33.76 -21.89 -42.61
C ALA A 58 -34.59 -21.27 -41.48
N GLN A 59 -35.84 -21.73 -41.28
CA GLN A 59 -36.68 -21.28 -40.18
C GLN A 59 -36.14 -21.69 -38.81
N VAL A 60 -35.67 -22.94 -38.65
CA VAL A 60 -35.06 -23.42 -37.40
C VAL A 60 -33.78 -22.62 -37.09
N ILE A 61 -32.91 -22.41 -38.09
CA ILE A 61 -31.70 -21.59 -37.95
C ILE A 61 -32.05 -20.16 -37.52
N THR A 62 -33.02 -19.53 -38.19
CA THR A 62 -33.46 -18.17 -37.86
C THR A 62 -33.99 -18.07 -36.42
N ALA A 63 -34.73 -19.09 -35.98
CA ALA A 63 -35.29 -19.15 -34.63
C ALA A 63 -34.19 -19.31 -33.56
N MET A 64 -33.17 -20.13 -33.82
CA MET A 64 -31.98 -20.25 -32.97
C MET A 64 -31.21 -18.94 -32.87
N SER A 65 -30.92 -18.31 -34.02
CA SER A 65 -30.19 -17.03 -34.08
C SER A 65 -30.91 -15.91 -33.33
N ARG A 66 -32.25 -15.84 -33.43
CA ARG A 66 -33.04 -14.82 -32.72
C ARG A 66 -33.10 -15.03 -31.21
N GLU A 67 -33.25 -16.28 -30.76
CA GLU A 67 -33.43 -16.58 -29.34
C GLU A 67 -32.11 -16.59 -28.55
N TYR A 68 -31.06 -17.13 -29.15
CA TYR A 68 -29.77 -17.35 -28.49
C TYR A 68 -28.67 -16.40 -28.99
N GLY A 69 -28.99 -15.46 -29.88
CA GLY A 69 -28.05 -14.45 -30.38
C GLY A 69 -26.91 -14.99 -31.26
N MET A 70 -27.06 -16.21 -31.79
CA MET A 70 -26.06 -16.89 -32.60
C MET A 70 -26.04 -16.38 -34.04
N SER A 71 -24.87 -16.34 -34.68
CA SER A 71 -24.79 -16.11 -36.13
C SER A 71 -25.49 -17.24 -36.91
N THR A 72 -25.87 -16.95 -38.16
CA THR A 72 -26.51 -17.94 -39.05
C THR A 72 -25.62 -19.15 -39.30
N GLU A 73 -24.31 -18.94 -39.37
CA GLU A 73 -23.28 -19.96 -39.56
C GLU A 73 -23.17 -20.87 -38.34
N GLU A 74 -23.13 -20.30 -37.13
CA GLU A 74 -23.07 -21.05 -35.87
C GLU A 74 -24.35 -21.87 -35.64
N ALA A 75 -25.52 -21.26 -35.83
CA ALA A 75 -26.80 -21.94 -35.72
C ALA A 75 -26.93 -23.07 -36.76
N GLY A 76 -26.49 -22.83 -38.00
CA GLY A 76 -26.47 -23.86 -39.04
C GLY A 76 -25.50 -25.01 -38.75
N SER A 77 -24.34 -24.72 -38.14
CA SER A 77 -23.37 -25.74 -37.74
C SER A 77 -23.91 -26.62 -36.61
N LEU A 78 -24.55 -26.01 -35.61
CA LEU A 78 -25.14 -26.72 -34.49
C LEU A 78 -26.35 -27.59 -34.92
N LEU A 79 -27.18 -27.08 -35.83
CA LEU A 79 -28.24 -27.89 -36.44
C LEU A 79 -27.65 -29.12 -37.16
N ARG A 80 -26.60 -28.95 -37.96
CA ARG A 80 -25.93 -30.06 -38.65
C ARG A 80 -25.30 -31.09 -37.69
N SER A 81 -24.83 -30.68 -36.52
CA SER A 81 -24.23 -31.63 -35.57
C SER A 81 -25.25 -32.54 -34.88
N VAL A 82 -26.52 -32.14 -34.82
CA VAL A 82 -27.59 -32.97 -34.25
C VAL A 82 -28.42 -33.69 -35.32
N GLN A 83 -28.38 -33.22 -36.56
CA GLN A 83 -29.13 -33.80 -37.67
C GLN A 83 -28.60 -35.19 -38.03
N ALA A 84 -29.51 -36.16 -38.10
CA ALA A 84 -29.20 -37.49 -38.63
C ALA A 84 -29.05 -37.50 -40.17
N ASP A 85 -29.63 -36.52 -40.86
CA ASP A 85 -29.62 -36.37 -42.32
C ASP A 85 -29.58 -34.89 -42.68
N SER A 86 -28.52 -34.43 -43.33
CA SER A 86 -28.29 -33.03 -43.66
C SER A 86 -29.32 -32.45 -44.65
N GLY A 87 -30.09 -33.30 -45.35
CA GLY A 87 -31.10 -32.88 -46.32
C GLY A 87 -32.49 -32.63 -45.73
N LYS A 88 -32.69 -32.80 -44.42
CA LYS A 88 -33.98 -32.58 -43.75
C LYS A 88 -33.79 -32.22 -42.28
N VAL A 89 -34.85 -31.71 -41.66
CA VAL A 89 -34.91 -31.52 -40.20
C VAL A 89 -36.14 -32.24 -39.65
N THR A 90 -35.95 -32.96 -38.55
CA THR A 90 -36.96 -33.78 -37.90
C THR A 90 -37.37 -33.20 -36.56
N VAL A 91 -38.46 -33.73 -36.00
CA VAL A 91 -38.89 -33.46 -34.62
C VAL A 91 -37.79 -33.80 -33.61
N ALA A 92 -37.03 -34.88 -33.83
CA ALA A 92 -35.91 -35.27 -32.97
C ALA A 92 -34.83 -34.19 -32.93
N ASP A 93 -34.44 -33.69 -34.10
CA ASP A 93 -33.36 -32.70 -34.23
C ASP A 93 -33.72 -31.40 -33.50
N VAL A 94 -34.94 -30.88 -33.69
CA VAL A 94 -35.41 -29.65 -33.02
C VAL A 94 -35.49 -29.84 -31.50
N ARG A 95 -35.89 -31.03 -31.02
CA ARG A 95 -35.89 -31.36 -29.59
C ARG A 95 -34.47 -31.39 -29.02
N GLN A 96 -33.55 -32.04 -29.72
CA GLN A 96 -32.17 -32.13 -29.29
C GLN A 96 -31.54 -30.74 -29.20
N LEU A 97 -31.74 -29.90 -30.22
CA LEU A 97 -31.31 -28.49 -30.20
C LEU A 97 -31.87 -27.72 -29.02
N HIS A 98 -33.19 -27.80 -28.79
CA HIS A 98 -33.82 -27.08 -27.69
C HIS A 98 -33.27 -27.52 -26.33
N ASN A 99 -33.03 -28.82 -26.16
CA ASN A 99 -32.44 -29.36 -24.92
C ASN A 99 -30.99 -28.91 -24.73
N GLU A 100 -30.14 -29.03 -25.75
CA GLU A 100 -28.71 -28.67 -25.69
C GLU A 100 -28.53 -27.17 -25.39
N LEU A 101 -29.26 -26.30 -26.11
CA LEU A 101 -29.19 -24.85 -25.92
C LEU A 101 -29.76 -24.40 -24.57
N THR A 102 -30.82 -25.04 -24.09
CA THR A 102 -31.41 -24.74 -22.77
C THR A 102 -30.47 -25.16 -21.63
N LEU A 103 -29.82 -26.32 -21.73
CA LEU A 103 -28.82 -26.78 -20.76
C LEU A 103 -27.60 -25.84 -20.76
N GLY A 104 -27.11 -25.45 -21.94
CA GLY A 104 -26.00 -24.50 -22.08
C GLY A 104 -26.31 -23.14 -21.44
N ALA A 105 -27.50 -22.58 -21.68
CA ALA A 105 -27.93 -21.32 -21.08
C ALA A 105 -28.05 -21.40 -19.55
N ARG A 106 -28.50 -22.53 -19.00
CA ARG A 106 -28.54 -22.76 -17.54
C ARG A 106 -27.13 -22.77 -16.94
N HIS A 107 -26.20 -23.51 -17.54
CA HIS A 107 -24.81 -23.53 -17.05
C HIS A 107 -24.11 -22.17 -17.14
N GLN A 108 -24.39 -21.38 -18.17
CA GLN A 108 -23.88 -20.01 -18.25
C GLN A 108 -24.46 -19.10 -17.17
N SER A 109 -25.76 -19.24 -16.88
CA SER A 109 -26.44 -18.50 -15.80
C SER A 109 -25.90 -18.89 -14.42
N GLU A 110 -25.78 -20.19 -14.14
CA GLU A 110 -25.21 -20.74 -12.90
C GLU A 110 -23.78 -20.23 -12.69
N ARG A 111 -22.93 -20.33 -13.71
CA ARG A 111 -21.55 -19.81 -13.65
C ARG A 111 -21.52 -18.30 -13.38
N SER A 112 -22.41 -17.53 -13.99
CA SER A 112 -22.50 -16.08 -13.78
C SER A 112 -22.92 -15.77 -12.34
N GLN A 113 -23.86 -16.54 -11.77
CA GLN A 113 -24.27 -16.41 -10.37
C GLN A 113 -23.14 -16.78 -9.41
N GLU A 114 -22.41 -17.87 -9.66
CA GLU A 114 -21.24 -18.26 -8.86
C GLU A 114 -20.15 -17.18 -8.89
N LEU A 115 -19.83 -16.63 -10.06
CA LEU A 115 -18.87 -15.54 -10.17
C LEU A 115 -19.30 -14.29 -9.39
N GLN A 116 -20.60 -13.97 -9.41
CA GLN A 116 -21.15 -12.87 -8.62
C GLN A 116 -21.04 -13.14 -7.12
N GLN A 117 -21.38 -14.35 -6.66
CA GLN A 117 -21.25 -14.75 -5.26
C GLN A 117 -19.79 -14.67 -4.78
N VAL A 118 -18.83 -15.12 -5.61
CA VAL A 118 -17.39 -15.01 -5.29
C VAL A 118 -16.96 -13.56 -5.20
N ALA A 119 -17.45 -12.69 -6.09
CA ALA A 119 -17.16 -11.26 -6.05
C ALA A 119 -17.72 -10.60 -4.77
N ASP A 120 -18.95 -10.93 -4.39
CA ASP A 120 -19.60 -10.42 -3.17
C ASP A 120 -18.88 -10.91 -1.90
N LEU A 121 -18.47 -12.17 -1.85
CA LEU A 121 -17.69 -12.71 -0.74
C LEU A 121 -16.34 -11.98 -0.59
N ARG A 122 -15.63 -11.75 -1.70
CA ARG A 122 -14.36 -10.99 -1.69
C ARG A 122 -14.56 -9.56 -1.17
N LYS A 123 -15.65 -8.90 -1.59
CA LYS A 123 -16.02 -7.57 -1.12
C LYS A 123 -16.30 -7.55 0.39
N GLN A 124 -16.99 -8.55 0.91
CA GLN A 124 -17.25 -8.70 2.35
C GLN A 124 -15.97 -8.94 3.13
N GLN A 125 -15.09 -9.85 2.67
CA GLN A 125 -13.81 -10.13 3.31
C GLN A 125 -12.92 -8.87 3.38
N LEU A 126 -12.86 -8.10 2.29
CA LEU A 126 -12.09 -6.86 2.26
C LEU A 126 -12.67 -5.82 3.23
N ALA A 127 -14.00 -5.66 3.26
CA ALA A 127 -14.67 -4.76 4.19
C ALA A 127 -14.45 -5.14 5.67
N SER A 128 -14.44 -6.44 5.97
CA SER A 128 -14.11 -6.95 7.31
C SER A 128 -12.66 -6.64 7.69
N ALA A 129 -11.71 -6.87 6.78
CA ALA A 129 -10.30 -6.55 7.02
C ALA A 129 -10.07 -5.05 7.26
N THR A 130 -10.72 -4.17 6.49
CA THR A 130 -10.61 -2.71 6.70
C THR A 130 -11.17 -2.29 8.05
N ARG A 131 -12.31 -2.83 8.48
CA ARG A 131 -12.89 -2.52 9.79
C ARG A 131 -11.98 -2.98 10.93
N ALA A 132 -11.38 -4.17 10.80
CA ALA A 132 -10.46 -4.70 11.79
C ALA A 132 -9.23 -3.80 12.01
N GLN A 133 -8.84 -3.03 10.99
CA GLN A 133 -7.71 -2.09 11.04
C GLN A 133 -8.16 -0.63 11.29
N GLY A 134 -9.44 -0.38 11.62
CA GLY A 134 -9.96 0.97 11.84
C GLY A 134 -10.04 1.82 10.56
N LEU A 135 -9.96 1.21 9.39
CA LEU A 135 -10.07 1.87 8.08
C LEU A 135 -11.51 1.80 7.53
N ALA A 136 -11.83 2.70 6.60
CA ALA A 136 -13.16 2.79 6.03
C ALA A 136 -13.55 1.51 5.24
N PRO A 137 -14.76 0.95 5.45
CA PRO A 137 -15.16 -0.34 4.91
C PRO A 137 -15.38 -0.37 3.40
N ASP A 138 -15.37 0.79 2.75
CA ASP A 138 -15.60 1.00 1.33
C ASP A 138 -14.30 1.09 0.50
N ILE A 139 -13.13 0.97 1.13
CA ILE A 139 -11.85 0.93 0.41
C ILE A 139 -11.76 -0.33 -0.46
N ARG A 140 -11.56 -0.14 -1.77
CA ARG A 140 -11.42 -1.18 -2.79
C ARG A 140 -10.14 -1.05 -3.62
N THR A 141 -9.63 0.17 -3.77
CA THR A 141 -8.45 0.46 -4.60
C THR A 141 -7.28 0.97 -3.76
N HIS A 142 -6.05 0.77 -4.26
CA HIS A 142 -4.85 1.34 -3.63
C HIS A 142 -4.95 2.87 -3.51
N GLU A 143 -5.59 3.54 -4.48
CA GLU A 143 -5.84 4.99 -4.40
C GLU A 143 -6.74 5.37 -3.22
N GLN A 144 -7.87 4.68 -3.04
CA GLN A 144 -8.74 4.91 -1.88
C GLN A 144 -8.03 4.64 -0.55
N LEU A 145 -7.16 3.62 -0.51
CA LEU A 145 -6.34 3.33 0.66
C LEU A 145 -5.35 4.47 0.94
N ARG A 146 -4.62 4.96 -0.07
CA ARG A 146 -3.70 6.10 0.09
C ARG A 146 -4.43 7.34 0.61
N THR A 147 -5.58 7.66 0.02
CA THR A 147 -6.43 8.78 0.47
C THR A 147 -6.89 8.61 1.92
N ALA A 148 -7.29 7.39 2.31
CA ALA A 148 -7.69 7.10 3.69
C ALA A 148 -6.53 7.28 4.67
N ILE A 149 -5.33 6.78 4.32
CA ILE A 149 -4.11 6.94 5.12
C ILE A 149 -3.75 8.41 5.25
N THR A 150 -3.71 9.17 4.15
CA THR A 150 -3.41 10.60 4.20
C THR A 150 -4.38 11.35 5.11
N ARG A 151 -5.68 11.06 5.00
CA ARG A 151 -6.71 11.71 5.82
C ARG A 151 -6.57 11.39 7.31
N GLN A 152 -6.23 10.15 7.66
CA GLN A 152 -6.21 9.69 9.05
C GLN A 152 -4.86 9.88 9.73
N HIS A 153 -3.76 9.75 8.98
CA HIS A 153 -2.39 9.70 9.50
C HIS A 153 -1.47 10.79 8.92
N GLY A 154 -1.94 11.58 7.94
CA GLY A 154 -1.18 12.65 7.30
C GLY A 154 -0.30 12.18 6.13
N GLU A 155 0.10 13.15 5.30
CA GLU A 155 0.92 12.91 4.09
C GLU A 155 2.30 12.33 4.41
N GLN A 156 2.92 12.74 5.51
CA GLN A 156 4.25 12.24 5.88
C GLN A 156 4.22 10.76 6.26
N THR A 157 3.15 10.29 6.90
CA THR A 157 2.96 8.86 7.18
C THR A 157 2.77 8.08 5.88
N LEU A 158 2.01 8.62 4.92
CA LEU A 158 1.87 8.00 3.61
C LEU A 158 3.23 7.88 2.91
N ALA A 159 4.04 8.96 2.92
CA ALA A 159 5.35 8.97 2.30
C ALA A 159 6.33 7.98 2.97
N LEU A 160 6.29 7.84 4.30
CA LEU A 160 7.05 6.80 5.01
C LEU A 160 6.68 5.39 4.54
N LEU A 161 5.38 5.11 4.41
CA LEU A 161 4.91 3.81 3.90
C LEU A 161 5.32 3.57 2.45
N ASP A 162 5.35 4.62 1.63
CA ASP A 162 5.83 4.56 0.24
C ASP A 162 7.31 4.19 0.15
N GLU A 163 8.14 4.75 1.04
CA GLU A 163 9.57 4.42 1.11
C GLU A 163 9.81 2.99 1.60
N LYS A 164 9.00 2.50 2.55
CA LYS A 164 9.12 1.13 3.09
C LYS A 164 8.55 0.06 2.18
N LEU A 165 7.47 0.36 1.49
CA LEU A 165 6.72 -0.61 0.68
C LEU A 165 6.38 -0.05 -0.73
N PRO A 166 7.38 0.37 -1.53
CA PRO A 166 7.11 1.03 -2.80
C PRO A 166 6.32 0.15 -3.77
N SER A 167 6.66 -1.13 -3.90
CA SER A 167 5.96 -2.06 -4.79
C SER A 167 4.49 -2.26 -4.42
N PHE A 168 4.16 -2.16 -3.12
CA PHE A 168 2.80 -2.27 -2.63
C PHE A 168 2.03 -0.98 -2.94
N MET A 169 2.61 0.17 -2.61
CA MET A 169 1.96 1.47 -2.73
C MET A 169 1.69 1.87 -4.18
N HIS A 170 2.53 1.39 -5.11
CA HIS A 170 2.41 1.64 -6.55
C HIS A 170 1.73 0.51 -7.33
N SER A 171 1.14 -0.49 -6.66
CA SER A 171 0.43 -1.59 -7.30
C SER A 171 -0.85 -1.11 -8.01
N LYS A 172 -1.04 -1.58 -9.25
CA LYS A 172 -2.26 -1.35 -10.04
C LYS A 172 -3.32 -2.44 -9.84
N GLY A 173 -3.02 -3.48 -9.06
CA GLY A 173 -3.93 -4.58 -8.79
C GLY A 173 -5.09 -4.19 -7.86
N MET A 174 -6.08 -5.06 -7.75
CA MET A 174 -7.11 -4.92 -6.71
C MET A 174 -6.50 -5.10 -5.31
N LEU A 175 -7.05 -4.41 -4.32
CA LEU A 175 -6.70 -4.67 -2.93
C LEU A 175 -7.20 -6.07 -2.51
N THR A 176 -6.40 -6.72 -1.67
CA THR A 176 -6.75 -7.98 -1.04
C THR A 176 -6.88 -7.78 0.47
N PRO A 177 -7.57 -8.67 1.21
CA PRO A 177 -7.58 -8.63 2.68
C PRO A 177 -6.18 -8.62 3.28
N ARG A 178 -5.24 -9.39 2.70
CA ARG A 178 -3.84 -9.44 3.12
C ARG A 178 -3.15 -8.08 2.97
N HIS A 179 -3.45 -7.34 1.91
CA HIS A 179 -2.92 -5.99 1.72
C HIS A 179 -3.33 -5.04 2.85
N ILE A 180 -4.61 -5.10 3.22
CA ILE A 180 -5.15 -4.29 4.33
C ILE A 180 -4.54 -4.70 5.66
N GLU A 181 -4.37 -6.00 5.89
CA GLU A 181 -3.73 -6.50 7.11
C GLU A 181 -2.28 -6.04 7.22
N THR A 182 -1.48 -6.14 6.15
CA THR A 182 -0.07 -5.69 6.14
C THR A 182 0.04 -4.20 6.45
N ILE A 183 -0.79 -3.36 5.81
CA ILE A 183 -0.78 -1.91 6.07
C ILE A 183 -1.29 -1.59 7.47
N GLY A 184 -2.34 -2.27 7.92
CA GLY A 184 -2.86 -2.09 9.26
C GLY A 184 -1.85 -2.45 10.34
N GLN A 185 -1.11 -3.56 10.18
CA GLN A 185 -0.02 -3.94 11.08
C GLN A 185 1.08 -2.88 11.14
N LEU A 186 1.46 -2.29 10.00
CA LEU A 186 2.44 -1.20 9.97
C LEU A 186 1.91 0.07 10.61
N LEU A 187 0.70 0.51 10.26
CA LEU A 187 0.08 1.71 10.84
C LEU A 187 -0.06 1.60 12.37
N ASN A 188 -0.36 0.40 12.87
CA ASN A 188 -0.48 0.12 14.30
C ASN A 188 0.87 -0.23 14.98
N SER A 189 1.98 -0.17 14.25
CA SER A 189 3.30 -0.47 14.80
C SER A 189 3.83 0.67 15.69
N GLY A 190 4.66 0.31 16.66
CA GLY A 190 5.36 1.30 17.48
C GLY A 190 6.28 2.21 16.65
N GLU A 191 6.79 1.73 15.51
CA GLU A 191 7.61 2.53 14.59
C GLU A 191 6.83 3.69 13.98
N VAL A 192 5.65 3.42 13.41
CA VAL A 192 4.80 4.48 12.83
C VAL A 192 4.32 5.43 13.92
N ALA A 193 3.93 4.93 15.10
CA ALA A 193 3.54 5.79 16.21
C ALA A 193 4.66 6.76 16.63
N ARG A 194 5.91 6.25 16.74
CA ARG A 194 7.07 7.10 17.05
C ARG A 194 7.38 8.09 15.94
N PHE A 195 7.26 7.69 14.68
CA PHE A 195 7.43 8.60 13.55
C PHE A 195 6.39 9.73 13.57
N GLN A 196 5.12 9.40 13.84
CA GLN A 196 4.06 10.39 13.94
C GLN A 196 4.30 11.39 15.08
N GLN A 197 4.88 10.96 16.20
CA GLN A 197 5.32 11.86 17.27
C GLN A 197 6.56 12.69 16.85
N ALA A 198 7.56 12.05 16.24
CA ALA A 198 8.79 12.72 15.85
C ALA A 198 8.56 13.82 14.81
N ILE A 199 7.72 13.57 13.80
CA ILE A 199 7.48 14.53 12.72
C ILE A 199 6.80 15.83 13.19
N THR A 200 6.03 15.80 14.30
CA THR A 200 5.44 17.02 14.87
C THR A 200 6.48 17.93 15.53
N MET A 201 7.63 17.36 15.90
CA MET A 201 8.74 18.09 16.52
C MET A 201 9.71 18.68 15.48
N VAL A 202 9.54 18.36 14.19
CA VAL A 202 10.45 18.78 13.11
C VAL A 202 9.83 19.90 12.28
N THR A 203 10.58 20.98 12.08
CA THR A 203 10.14 22.16 11.32
C THR A 203 11.20 22.59 10.32
N LEU A 204 10.76 23.13 9.17
CA LEU A 204 11.67 23.60 8.12
C LEU A 204 12.13 25.04 8.39
N ASN A 205 13.37 25.35 8.07
CA ASN A 205 13.83 26.74 7.96
C ASN A 205 13.21 27.37 6.71
N ALA A 206 12.34 28.38 6.89
CA ALA A 206 11.66 29.05 5.79
C ALA A 206 12.60 29.79 4.81
N LYS A 207 13.86 30.02 5.19
CA LYS A 207 14.90 30.63 4.34
C LYS A 207 15.76 29.59 3.61
N SER A 208 15.42 28.32 3.72
CA SER A 208 16.16 27.19 3.17
C SER A 208 15.32 26.49 2.09
N PRO A 209 15.93 25.91 1.03
CA PRO A 209 15.21 25.18 -0.02
C PRO A 209 14.81 23.76 0.41
N VAL A 210 15.14 23.36 1.65
CA VAL A 210 14.70 22.07 2.21
C VAL A 210 13.18 21.95 2.20
N ASP A 211 12.71 20.73 1.95
CA ASP A 211 11.29 20.43 1.80
C ASP A 211 10.82 19.36 2.81
N SER A 212 9.60 18.89 2.64
CA SER A 212 9.02 17.89 3.53
C SER A 212 9.74 16.54 3.49
N GLN A 213 10.48 16.22 2.42
CA GLN A 213 11.32 15.02 2.38
C GLN A 213 12.52 15.15 3.31
N ALA A 214 13.10 16.34 3.42
CA ALA A 214 14.15 16.62 4.39
C ALA A 214 13.65 16.49 5.84
N ALA A 215 12.50 17.07 6.16
CA ALA A 215 11.88 16.92 7.48
C ALA A 215 11.59 15.45 7.81
N ARG A 216 11.09 14.67 6.84
CA ARG A 216 10.84 13.24 7.01
C ARG A 216 12.11 12.45 7.29
N ALA A 217 13.20 12.73 6.58
CA ALA A 217 14.48 12.06 6.82
C ALA A 217 14.96 12.28 8.27
N VAL A 218 14.87 13.53 8.76
CA VAL A 218 15.20 13.84 10.16
C VAL A 218 14.25 13.17 11.15
N ALA A 219 12.94 13.16 10.87
CA ALA A 219 11.95 12.52 11.72
C ALA A 219 12.10 10.99 11.78
N ILE A 220 12.55 10.34 10.70
CA ILE A 220 12.87 8.91 10.68
C ILE A 220 13.99 8.59 11.66
N GLU A 221 15.05 9.41 11.69
CA GLU A 221 16.15 9.24 12.64
C GLU A 221 15.70 9.49 14.08
N LEU A 222 14.95 10.58 14.31
CA LEU A 222 14.43 10.91 15.64
C LEU A 222 13.46 9.83 16.18
N ALA A 223 12.66 9.20 15.30
CA ALA A 223 11.69 8.16 15.65
C ALA A 223 12.31 6.85 16.16
N LYS A 224 13.65 6.75 16.17
CA LYS A 224 14.37 5.63 16.77
C LYS A 224 14.43 5.73 18.30
N LEU A 225 14.30 6.93 18.87
CA LEU A 225 14.16 7.12 20.31
C LEU A 225 12.91 6.43 20.85
N PRO A 226 12.92 5.90 22.08
CA PRO A 226 11.75 5.26 22.64
C PRO A 226 10.62 6.28 22.90
N MET A 227 9.38 5.81 22.84
CA MET A 227 8.19 6.70 22.85
C MET A 227 8.06 7.53 24.13
N ASN A 228 8.49 7.01 25.29
CA ASN A 228 8.55 7.77 26.55
C ASN A 228 9.46 8.98 26.42
N LEU A 229 10.66 8.81 25.86
CA LEU A 229 11.65 9.87 25.70
C LEU A 229 11.18 10.91 24.68
N LEU A 230 10.57 10.50 23.57
CA LEU A 230 9.97 11.42 22.59
C LEU A 230 8.87 12.28 23.22
N LYS A 231 7.97 11.67 24.01
CA LYS A 231 6.90 12.40 24.70
C LYS A 231 7.43 13.36 25.76
N GLN A 232 8.47 12.96 26.49
CA GLN A 232 9.10 13.81 27.48
C GLN A 232 9.79 15.00 26.83
N ALA A 233 10.54 14.77 25.76
CA ALA A 233 11.15 15.83 24.97
C ALA A 233 10.11 16.80 24.39
N ASP A 234 9.00 16.29 23.86
CA ASP A 234 7.88 17.11 23.36
C ASP A 234 7.20 17.90 24.48
N ALA A 235 7.01 17.31 25.66
CA ALA A 235 6.46 18.00 26.83
C ALA A 235 7.37 19.15 27.30
N GLU A 236 8.69 18.98 27.18
CA GLU A 236 9.66 20.06 27.40
C GLU A 236 9.72 21.07 26.25
N GLY A 237 8.99 20.85 25.15
CA GLY A 237 8.95 21.72 23.99
C GLY A 237 10.21 21.66 23.12
N LEU A 238 10.93 20.55 23.14
CA LEU A 238 12.09 20.33 22.27
C LEU A 238 11.65 20.20 20.83
N THR A 239 12.33 20.91 19.93
CA THR A 239 12.04 20.91 18.49
C THR A 239 13.32 20.77 17.68
N ILE A 240 13.17 20.33 16.42
CA ILE A 240 14.25 20.31 15.43
C ILE A 240 13.91 21.27 14.29
N ARG A 241 14.90 22.10 13.93
CA ARG A 241 14.91 22.96 12.76
C ARG A 241 15.78 22.34 11.67
N VAL A 242 15.20 22.10 10.51
CA VAL A 242 15.90 21.56 9.34
C VAL A 242 16.33 22.68 8.41
N THR A 243 17.60 22.69 8.00
CA THR A 243 18.20 23.68 7.09
C THR A 243 19.10 23.03 6.05
N HIS A 244 19.61 23.76 5.06
CA HIS A 244 20.61 23.27 4.10
C HIS A 244 22.02 23.70 4.50
N ASP A 245 23.01 22.99 3.98
CA ASP A 245 24.46 23.23 4.06
C ASP A 245 25.05 23.06 5.45
N ASN A 246 24.73 23.95 6.40
CA ASN A 246 25.29 23.96 7.75
C ASN A 246 24.39 24.75 8.73
N VAL A 247 24.80 24.80 10.00
CA VAL A 247 24.09 25.53 11.05
C VAL A 247 24.06 27.05 10.85
N THR A 248 25.04 27.65 10.15
CA THR A 248 25.10 29.11 9.95
C THR A 248 24.09 29.60 8.91
N THR A 249 23.55 28.72 8.08
CA THR A 249 22.38 29.01 7.24
C THR A 249 21.15 29.44 8.07
N TYR A 250 20.98 28.88 9.27
CA TYR A 250 19.91 29.27 10.18
C TYR A 250 20.40 30.28 11.22
N HIS A 251 21.52 29.99 11.90
CA HIS A 251 22.17 30.89 12.83
C HIS A 251 23.19 31.77 12.13
N THR A 252 22.71 32.70 11.30
CA THR A 252 23.57 33.55 10.45
C THR A 252 24.57 34.42 11.23
N HIS A 253 24.31 34.68 12.51
CA HIS A 253 25.22 35.41 13.39
C HIS A 253 26.48 34.62 13.77
N LEU A 254 26.51 33.30 13.53
CA LEU A 254 27.66 32.43 13.78
C LEU A 254 28.58 32.29 12.56
N ALA A 255 28.16 32.80 11.39
CA ALA A 255 28.96 32.72 10.17
C ALA A 255 30.33 33.40 10.34
N GLY A 256 31.40 32.70 9.97
CA GLY A 256 32.78 33.16 10.11
C GLY A 256 33.34 33.12 11.54
N THR A 257 32.58 32.61 12.52
CA THR A 257 33.03 32.49 13.92
C THR A 257 33.54 31.07 14.22
N SER A 258 34.43 30.93 15.21
CA SER A 258 34.98 29.64 15.62
C SER A 258 34.00 28.86 16.50
N ALA A 259 33.90 27.54 16.28
CA ALA A 259 33.17 26.64 17.15
C ALA A 259 34.11 26.06 18.24
N ARG A 260 33.60 25.87 19.46
CA ARG A 260 34.37 25.26 20.57
C ARG A 260 34.69 23.81 20.22
N GLY A 261 35.87 23.31 20.61
CA GLY A 261 36.24 21.89 20.46
C GLY A 261 36.63 21.45 19.03
N HIS A 262 36.34 22.25 18.01
CA HIS A 262 36.71 21.95 16.63
C HIS A 262 38.01 22.65 16.25
N GLY A 263 39.13 21.92 16.28
CA GLY A 263 40.44 22.41 15.86
C GLY A 263 40.46 22.86 14.39
N GLY A 264 40.17 24.15 14.14
CA GLY A 264 40.25 24.79 12.82
C GLY A 264 38.95 24.82 11.99
N GLY A 265 37.80 24.50 12.58
CA GLY A 265 36.48 24.59 11.94
C GLY A 265 35.62 25.70 12.54
N GLY A 266 35.18 26.65 11.71
CA GLY A 266 34.12 27.57 12.10
C GLY A 266 32.76 26.89 12.10
N TRP A 267 31.75 27.55 12.66
CA TRP A 267 30.36 27.09 12.64
C TRP A 267 29.86 26.78 11.23
N ASP A 268 30.45 27.39 10.20
CA ASP A 268 30.13 27.15 8.77
C ASP A 268 30.41 25.73 8.27
N LYS A 269 31.03 24.88 9.09
CA LYS A 269 31.32 23.48 8.74
C LYS A 269 30.48 22.48 9.53
N LEU A 270 29.70 22.95 10.51
CA LEU A 270 28.95 22.04 11.38
C LEU A 270 27.60 21.71 10.76
N PRO A 271 27.26 20.42 10.60
CA PRO A 271 25.97 20.01 10.08
C PRO A 271 24.89 19.96 11.17
N GLY A 272 25.23 20.18 12.43
CA GLY A 272 24.30 20.09 13.54
C GLY A 272 24.69 20.96 14.74
N VAL A 273 23.69 21.34 15.53
CA VAL A 273 23.89 21.87 16.89
C VAL A 273 22.66 21.63 17.76
N GLY A 274 22.86 21.01 18.92
CA GLY A 274 21.88 20.87 20.00
C GLY A 274 22.00 21.94 21.08
N ALA A 275 20.88 22.28 21.72
CA ALA A 275 20.83 23.14 22.92
C ALA A 275 21.60 24.48 22.86
N PHE A 276 21.81 25.05 21.66
CA PHE A 276 22.64 26.24 21.48
C PHE A 276 22.12 27.42 22.32
N GLY A 277 22.96 27.98 23.19
CA GLY A 277 22.56 29.07 24.09
C GLY A 277 21.44 28.70 25.09
N GLY A 278 21.19 27.41 25.32
CA GLY A 278 20.05 26.92 26.11
C GLY A 278 18.72 26.92 25.36
N SER A 279 18.75 27.04 24.02
CA SER A 279 17.57 26.92 23.17
C SER A 279 16.94 25.52 23.25
N LYS A 280 15.61 25.47 23.11
CA LYS A 280 14.85 24.22 22.94
C LYS A 280 14.89 23.69 21.50
N GLU A 281 15.50 24.45 20.59
CA GLU A 281 15.60 24.12 19.17
C GLU A 281 16.98 23.50 18.87
N THR A 282 16.96 22.30 18.29
CA THR A 282 18.11 21.63 17.68
C THR A 282 18.14 21.97 16.20
N VAL A 283 19.30 22.29 15.62
CA VAL A 283 19.41 22.58 14.19
C VAL A 283 20.11 21.43 13.50
N ILE A 284 19.52 20.93 12.41
CA ILE A 284 20.10 19.87 11.57
C ILE A 284 20.18 20.37 10.13
N ALA A 285 21.37 20.30 9.56
CA ALA A 285 21.63 20.62 8.18
C ALA A 285 21.53 19.38 7.29
N MET A 286 20.99 19.60 6.10
CA MET A 286 20.77 18.60 5.08
C MET A 286 21.66 18.90 3.88
N GLU A 287 22.06 17.84 3.20
CA GLU A 287 22.76 17.90 1.92
C GLU A 287 21.97 17.10 0.88
N GLN A 288 22.15 17.40 -0.40
CA GLN A 288 21.55 16.61 -1.47
C GLN A 288 22.54 15.57 -1.98
N ASP A 289 22.05 14.36 -2.19
CA ASP A 289 22.80 13.33 -2.91
C ASP A 289 22.85 13.63 -4.43
N ARG A 290 23.53 12.77 -5.20
CA ARG A 290 23.67 12.93 -6.65
C ARG A 290 22.34 12.89 -7.42
N SER A 291 21.29 12.36 -6.81
CA SER A 291 19.94 12.32 -7.38
C SER A 291 19.07 13.52 -6.98
N GLY A 292 19.59 14.41 -6.13
CA GLY A 292 18.86 15.57 -5.60
C GLY A 292 18.00 15.24 -4.37
N LYS A 293 18.12 14.03 -3.80
CA LYS A 293 17.40 13.64 -2.58
C LYS A 293 18.11 14.21 -1.35
N TRP A 294 17.36 14.79 -0.42
CA TRP A 294 17.91 15.26 0.84
C TRP A 294 18.32 14.09 1.73
N GLN A 295 19.53 14.19 2.28
CA GLN A 295 20.06 13.32 3.32
C GLN A 295 20.62 14.18 4.45
N VAL A 296 20.66 13.62 5.66
CA VAL A 296 21.30 14.28 6.81
C VAL A 296 22.78 14.52 6.46
N GLY A 297 23.29 15.72 6.75
CA GLY A 297 24.67 16.10 6.41
C GLY A 297 25.68 15.09 6.92
N SER A 298 26.65 14.70 6.09
CA SER A 298 27.58 13.58 6.37
C SER A 298 28.89 14.01 7.06
N HIS A 299 29.11 15.31 7.24
CA HIS A 299 30.36 15.87 7.75
C HIS A 299 30.40 15.93 9.28
N HIS A 300 30.25 14.79 9.97
CA HIS A 300 30.31 14.67 11.43
C HIS A 300 30.98 13.36 11.87
N GLY A 301 31.46 13.31 13.12
CA GLY A 301 32.03 12.11 13.73
C GLY A 301 31.03 11.22 14.48
N SER A 302 29.82 11.72 14.69
CA SER A 302 28.81 11.06 15.54
C SER A 302 28.22 9.80 14.90
N ALA A 303 27.83 8.84 15.74
CA ALA A 303 27.12 7.63 15.38
C ALA A 303 25.84 7.89 14.56
N ASN A 304 25.14 8.97 14.90
CA ASN A 304 23.94 9.45 14.24
C ASN A 304 23.77 10.94 14.55
N LEU A 305 23.88 11.82 13.55
CA LEU A 305 23.86 13.26 13.80
C LEU A 305 22.58 13.73 14.49
N VAL A 306 21.40 13.31 13.99
CA VAL A 306 20.12 13.76 14.54
C VAL A 306 20.00 13.39 16.01
N LEU A 307 20.29 12.13 16.35
CA LEU A 307 20.20 11.64 17.72
C LEU A 307 21.28 12.25 18.63
N HIS A 308 22.48 12.50 18.10
CA HIS A 308 23.57 13.13 18.85
C HIS A 308 23.20 14.56 19.24
N GLU A 309 22.83 15.40 18.27
CA GLU A 309 22.48 16.79 18.54
C GLU A 309 21.21 16.91 19.38
N PHE A 310 20.21 16.07 19.12
CA PHE A 310 19.01 16.03 19.93
C PHE A 310 19.30 15.48 21.34
N GLY A 311 20.30 14.62 21.49
CA GLY A 311 20.82 14.11 22.75
C GLY A 311 21.33 15.22 23.66
N HIS A 312 22.03 16.23 23.15
CA HIS A 312 22.40 17.42 23.93
C HIS A 312 21.18 18.20 24.43
N SER A 313 20.12 18.31 23.62
CA SER A 313 18.88 18.96 24.02
C SER A 313 18.16 18.17 25.13
N ILE A 314 18.12 16.84 25.03
CA ILE A 314 17.60 15.96 26.08
C ILE A 314 18.41 16.12 27.36
N ASP A 315 19.74 15.96 27.27
CA ASP A 315 20.67 16.05 28.40
C ASP A 315 20.38 17.28 29.26
N ARG A 316 20.35 18.44 28.60
CA ARG A 316 20.20 19.72 29.27
C ARG A 316 18.77 19.97 29.76
N LEU A 317 17.78 19.84 28.89
CA LEU A 317 16.44 20.38 29.15
C LEU A 317 15.52 19.38 29.84
N VAL A 318 15.64 18.09 29.49
CA VAL A 318 14.96 17.02 30.24
C VAL A 318 15.65 16.82 31.59
N GLY A 319 16.99 16.88 31.63
CA GLY A 319 17.72 16.87 32.91
C GLY A 319 17.29 18.00 33.84
N ALA A 320 17.30 19.24 33.32
CA ALA A 320 16.92 20.40 34.13
C ALA A 320 15.51 20.28 34.74
N SER A 321 14.55 19.68 34.03
CA SER A 321 13.19 19.50 34.53
C SER A 321 13.00 18.31 35.47
N THR A 322 13.86 17.29 35.37
CA THR A 322 13.73 16.03 36.14
C THR A 322 14.66 15.93 37.33
N THR A 323 15.93 16.30 37.18
CA THR A 323 16.98 16.18 38.21
C THR A 323 17.48 17.53 38.70
N GLY A 324 17.14 18.62 38.00
CA GLY A 324 17.60 19.98 38.32
C GLY A 324 19.00 20.29 37.79
N ALA A 325 19.59 19.39 37.00
CA ALA A 325 20.89 19.53 36.35
C ALA A 325 20.88 18.75 35.01
N ASN A 326 21.93 18.84 34.20
CA ASN A 326 22.04 18.00 33.01
C ASN A 326 22.10 16.51 33.41
N LEU A 327 21.47 15.61 32.65
CA LEU A 327 21.49 14.16 32.89
C LEU A 327 22.91 13.58 32.89
N SER A 328 23.79 14.14 32.06
CA SER A 328 25.21 13.82 31.96
C SER A 328 25.99 14.20 33.22
N GLN A 329 25.44 15.07 34.07
CA GLN A 329 26.01 15.47 35.35
C GLN A 329 25.45 14.69 36.54
N ASP A 330 24.47 13.80 36.31
CA ASP A 330 23.98 12.92 37.36
C ASP A 330 25.10 12.00 37.87
N SER A 331 25.11 11.76 39.18
CA SER A 331 26.16 10.96 39.80
C SER A 331 26.22 9.51 39.28
N SER A 332 25.09 8.95 38.88
CA SER A 332 25.01 7.63 38.24
C SER A 332 25.65 7.62 36.85
N PHE A 333 25.37 8.64 36.03
CA PHE A 333 25.98 8.77 34.71
C PHE A 333 27.48 9.04 34.81
N TYR A 334 27.91 9.92 35.71
CA TYR A 334 29.33 10.14 35.98
C TYR A 334 30.04 8.85 36.37
N ALA A 335 29.46 8.04 37.26
CA ALA A 335 30.05 6.77 37.67
C ALA A 335 30.15 5.77 36.51
N ALA A 336 29.11 5.69 35.67
CA ALA A 336 29.12 4.87 34.46
C ALA A 336 30.20 5.32 33.47
N TRP A 337 30.24 6.62 33.15
CA TRP A 337 31.25 7.21 32.29
C TRP A 337 32.67 7.00 32.82
N TYR A 338 32.89 7.16 34.12
CA TYR A 338 34.21 6.95 34.73
C TYR A 338 34.69 5.50 34.61
N ASN A 339 33.78 4.52 34.75
CA ASN A 339 34.10 3.10 34.56
C ASN A 339 34.45 2.74 33.11
N ASP A 340 33.97 3.52 32.14
CA ASP A 340 34.28 3.37 30.72
C ASP A 340 35.34 4.37 30.22
N TYR A 341 35.82 5.29 31.06
CA TYR A 341 36.66 6.44 30.67
C TYR A 341 37.83 6.05 29.78
N HIS A 342 38.64 5.06 30.20
CA HIS A 342 39.82 4.61 29.44
C HIS A 342 39.48 3.82 28.16
N LYS A 343 38.22 3.44 27.98
CA LYS A 343 37.71 2.68 26.83
C LYS A 343 36.99 3.57 25.81
N LEU A 344 36.82 4.87 26.10
CA LEU A 344 36.08 5.78 25.24
C LEU A 344 36.72 5.95 23.85
N GLY A 345 38.03 5.69 23.74
CA GLY A 345 38.75 5.57 22.47
C GLY A 345 39.13 6.90 21.80
N ASP A 346 38.37 7.96 22.04
CA ASP A 346 38.65 9.32 21.56
C ASP A 346 38.79 10.30 22.74
N ALA A 347 39.83 11.14 22.70
CA ALA A 347 40.04 12.20 23.68
C ALA A 347 38.88 13.20 23.72
N TYR A 348 38.10 13.30 22.64
CA TYR A 348 36.88 14.09 22.54
C TYR A 348 35.87 13.75 23.65
N PHE A 349 35.69 12.47 23.96
CA PHE A 349 34.78 12.02 25.02
C PHE A 349 35.39 12.10 26.43
N GLN A 350 36.67 12.45 26.52
CA GLN A 350 37.45 12.53 27.75
C GLN A 350 37.79 13.98 28.15
N GLN A 351 37.29 14.97 27.40
CA GLN A 351 37.67 16.38 27.52
C GLN A 351 37.40 16.96 28.91
N ALA A 352 38.41 17.65 29.44
CA ALA A 352 38.25 18.52 30.60
C ALA A 352 37.76 19.91 30.18
N GLY A 353 36.84 20.46 30.95
CA GLY A 353 36.36 21.83 30.86
C GLY A 353 37.35 22.84 31.46
N PRO A 354 37.07 24.15 31.31
CA PRO A 354 37.98 25.23 31.73
C PRO A 354 38.32 25.23 33.23
N LYS A 355 37.50 24.57 34.06
CA LYS A 355 37.69 24.45 35.51
C LYS A 355 38.28 23.10 35.93
N GLY A 356 38.72 22.27 34.97
CA GLY A 356 39.20 20.92 35.22
C GLY A 356 38.09 19.90 35.52
N ASN A 357 36.82 20.27 35.37
CA ASN A 357 35.68 19.35 35.44
C ASN A 357 35.52 18.57 34.12
N TYR A 358 34.97 17.37 34.12
CA TYR A 358 34.77 16.58 32.89
C TYR A 358 33.44 16.87 32.17
N GLU A 359 32.82 18.02 32.45
CA GLU A 359 31.51 18.41 31.91
C GLU A 359 31.43 18.28 30.38
N PRO A 360 32.39 18.79 29.57
CA PRO A 360 32.32 18.60 28.12
C PRO A 360 32.40 17.14 27.71
N GLY A 361 33.31 16.36 28.30
CA GLY A 361 33.42 14.92 27.99
C GLY A 361 32.14 14.14 28.35
N LEU A 362 31.48 14.50 29.45
CA LEU A 362 30.23 13.90 29.89
C LEU A 362 29.07 14.21 28.93
N GLU A 363 28.91 15.49 28.55
CA GLU A 363 27.86 15.94 27.62
C GLU A 363 28.00 15.24 26.25
N GLU A 364 29.22 15.20 25.70
CA GLU A 364 29.51 14.52 24.43
C GLU A 364 29.32 13.00 24.52
N SER A 365 29.72 12.38 25.63
CA SER A 365 29.54 10.94 25.83
C SER A 365 28.07 10.56 26.01
N PHE A 366 27.27 11.43 26.63
CA PHE A 366 25.83 11.22 26.76
C PHE A 366 25.14 11.30 25.40
N ALA A 367 25.37 12.38 24.66
CA ALA A 367 24.79 12.60 23.33
C ALA A 367 25.19 11.50 22.35
N GLU A 368 26.47 11.17 22.29
CA GLU A 368 26.98 10.09 21.45
C GLU A 368 26.49 8.72 21.92
N GLY A 369 26.37 8.50 23.23
CA GLY A 369 25.82 7.26 23.78
C GLY A 369 24.37 7.02 23.33
N LEU A 370 23.51 8.05 23.35
CA LEU A 370 22.16 7.96 22.81
C LEU A 370 22.15 7.68 21.30
N ALA A 371 23.02 8.36 20.55
CA ALA A 371 23.16 8.15 19.12
C ALA A 371 23.62 6.74 18.77
N ARG A 372 24.46 6.12 19.61
CA ARG A 372 24.88 4.72 19.49
C ARG A 372 23.79 3.74 19.87
N LEU A 373 23.06 4.01 20.95
CA LEU A 373 22.01 3.15 21.47
C LEU A 373 20.83 2.98 20.52
N TYR A 374 20.41 4.08 19.89
CA TYR A 374 19.22 4.09 19.06
C TYR A 374 19.53 4.25 17.56
N GLY A 375 20.79 4.45 17.16
CA GLY A 375 21.20 4.48 15.76
C GLY A 375 21.35 3.08 15.13
N ASP A 376 21.34 3.01 13.78
CA ASP A 376 21.20 1.73 13.06
C ASP A 376 22.47 0.86 13.01
N ASN A 377 23.64 1.35 13.41
CA ASN A 377 24.92 0.69 13.08
C ASN A 377 26.06 0.86 14.09
N ASN A 378 25.79 1.15 15.36
CA ASN A 378 26.88 1.43 16.29
C ASN A 378 26.84 0.54 17.53
N ALA A 379 27.78 -0.41 17.56
CA ALA A 379 28.08 -1.15 18.77
C ALA A 379 28.59 -0.18 19.85
N PHE A 380 28.10 -0.34 21.09
CA PHE A 380 28.78 0.07 22.31
C PHE A 380 30.03 -0.78 22.54
N ALA A 381 30.86 -0.98 21.51
CA ALA A 381 32.11 -1.68 21.68
C ALA A 381 32.91 -0.86 22.71
N HIS A 382 32.89 -1.36 23.95
CA HIS A 382 33.62 -0.88 25.12
C HIS A 382 32.97 0.22 26.01
N TRP A 383 31.70 0.59 25.80
CA TRP A 383 30.97 1.61 26.60
C TRP A 383 29.80 0.99 27.41
N SER A 384 30.01 -0.20 27.98
CA SER A 384 28.93 -1.03 28.56
C SER A 384 28.23 -0.42 29.78
N HIS A 385 28.94 0.39 30.58
CA HIS A 385 28.34 1.03 31.74
C HIS A 385 27.51 2.24 31.32
N ILE A 386 28.00 3.03 30.35
CA ILE A 386 27.22 4.11 29.74
C ILE A 386 25.95 3.56 29.08
N GLU A 387 26.07 2.48 28.31
CA GLU A 387 24.91 1.79 27.71
C GLU A 387 23.87 1.39 28.76
N ALA A 388 24.32 0.69 29.82
CA ALA A 388 23.45 0.26 30.89
C ALA A 388 22.75 1.43 31.59
N GLN A 389 23.44 2.55 31.78
CA GLN A 389 22.86 3.75 32.38
C GLN A 389 21.84 4.41 31.44
N LEU A 390 22.12 4.51 30.14
CA LEU A 390 21.20 5.12 29.18
C LEU A 390 19.92 4.31 28.98
N LEU A 391 19.99 2.99 29.11
CA LEU A 391 18.80 2.10 29.09
C LEU A 391 17.84 2.33 30.28
N THR A 392 18.22 3.13 31.26
CA THR A 392 17.35 3.48 32.40
C THR A 392 16.47 4.72 32.16
N LEU A 393 16.70 5.45 31.06
CA LEU A 393 15.90 6.60 30.59
C LEU A 393 14.61 6.13 29.92
#